data_AF-A0A367IKT4-F1
#
_entry.id   AF-A0A367IKT4-F1
#
_cell.length_a   1.000
_cell.length_b   1.000
_cell.length_c   1.000
_cell.angle_alpha   90.00
_cell.angle_beta   90.00
_cell.angle_gamma   90.00
#
_symmetry.space_group_name_H-M   'P 1'
#
loop_
_entity.id
_entity.type
_entity.pdbx_description
1 polymer ?
#
loop_
_entity_poly.entity_id
_entity_poly.type
_entity_poly.pdbx_seq_one_letter_code
_entity_poly.pdbx_strand_id
1 'polypeptide(L)'
;MFLNEIEEILDIVDIPEFQQIMCPLFTKLSQCVASPHFQVSERALYYWNNDYVVSLMAENIKVIMPIIFPTLYKTSKTHWNKTILSLVYTALKLCIDIDPTLFDECANEYKNQRQLERKLQKEREDNWRHLQQKAERITASKTELDNVSPNEAIEEYKSEFVFGNTDANDMFTELEELDISDSQEIISEHVGEQKDDIHPDMQQFDVPPAQYQVFRRKSIIPVDETVSLS
;
A
#
# COMPACT_ATOMS: atom_id res chain seq x y z
N MET A 1 16.25 11.21 9.53
CA MET A 1 16.31 12.44 10.34
C MET A 1 15.00 12.65 11.07
N PHE A 2 13.90 13.09 10.46
CA PHE A 2 12.62 13.29 11.18
C PHE A 2 12.06 12.06 11.91
N LEU A 3 12.06 10.88 11.28
CA LEU A 3 11.64 9.64 11.96
C LEU A 3 12.54 9.27 13.15
N ASN A 4 13.76 9.80 13.22
CA ASN A 4 14.63 9.59 14.37
C ASN A 4 14.24 10.51 15.52
N GLU A 5 14.10 11.80 15.23
CA GLU A 5 13.66 12.80 16.21
C GLU A 5 12.29 12.46 16.80
N ILE A 6 11.35 11.97 15.97
CA ILE A 6 10.02 11.59 16.46
C ILE A 6 10.12 10.41 17.43
N GLU A 7 10.98 9.42 17.18
CA GLU A 7 11.15 8.30 18.11
C GLU A 7 11.76 8.78 19.44
N GLU A 8 12.78 9.63 19.39
CA GLU A 8 13.38 10.22 20.60
C GLU A 8 12.36 11.06 21.41
N ILE A 9 11.43 11.74 20.74
CA ILE A 9 10.32 12.43 21.41
C ILE A 9 9.34 11.41 22.02
N LEU A 10 9.02 10.34 21.30
CA LEU A 10 8.14 9.28 21.81
C LEU A 10 8.73 8.56 23.01
N ASP A 11 10.05 8.47 23.18
CA ASP A 11 10.67 7.84 24.36
C ASP A 11 10.41 8.60 25.67
N ILE A 12 10.03 9.87 25.60
CA ILE A 12 9.80 10.73 26.77
C ILE A 12 8.37 11.27 26.86
N VAL A 13 7.49 10.93 25.91
CA VAL A 13 6.12 11.44 25.88
C VAL A 13 5.25 10.76 26.91
N ASP A 14 4.41 11.52 27.61
CA ASP A 14 3.44 10.92 28.52
C ASP A 14 2.19 10.39 27.76
N ILE A 15 1.56 9.34 28.29
CA ILE A 15 0.34 8.72 27.72
C ILE A 15 -0.75 9.75 27.31
N PRO A 16 -1.15 10.72 28.15
CA PRO A 16 -2.18 11.71 27.76
C PRO A 16 -1.73 12.66 26.64
N GLU A 17 -0.44 12.92 26.48
CA GLU A 17 0.09 13.73 25.37
C GLU A 17 0.12 12.91 24.09
N PHE A 18 0.54 11.64 24.18
CA PHE A 18 0.52 10.68 23.07
C PHE A 18 -0.89 10.53 22.49
N GLN A 19 -1.91 10.39 23.33
CA GLN A 19 -3.31 10.24 22.90
C GLN A 19 -3.81 11.42 22.05
N GLN A 20 -3.25 12.62 22.23
CA GLN A 20 -3.62 13.79 21.42
C GLN A 20 -3.02 13.75 20.01
N ILE A 21 -1.88 13.06 19.84
CA ILE A 21 -1.13 13.04 18.57
C ILE A 21 -1.16 11.69 17.85
N MET A 22 -1.60 10.61 18.50
CA MET A 22 -1.48 9.25 17.97
C MET A 22 -2.15 9.08 16.59
N CYS A 23 -3.34 9.64 16.37
CA CYS A 23 -4.05 9.50 15.09
C CYS A 23 -3.27 10.13 13.90
N PRO A 24 -2.90 11.43 13.94
CA PRO A 24 -2.12 12.02 12.84
C PRO A 24 -0.72 11.43 12.74
N LEU A 25 -0.09 11.07 13.86
CA LEU A 25 1.22 10.44 13.88
C LEU A 25 1.20 9.09 13.15
N PHE A 26 0.32 8.16 13.54
CA PHE A 26 0.25 6.84 12.92
C PHE A 26 -0.27 6.89 11.49
N THR A 27 -1.12 7.86 11.14
CA THR A 27 -1.49 8.11 9.74
C THR A 27 -0.26 8.45 8.90
N LYS A 28 0.66 9.27 9.42
CA LYS A 28 1.92 9.60 8.73
C LYS A 28 2.92 8.46 8.76
N LEU A 29 3.03 7.75 9.87
CA LEU A 29 3.89 6.57 9.98
C LEU A 29 3.45 5.49 8.97
N SER A 30 2.15 5.25 8.80
CA SER A 30 1.63 4.38 7.75
C SER A 30 2.07 4.81 6.36
N GLN A 31 2.01 6.11 6.03
CA GLN A 31 2.51 6.59 4.74
C GLN A 31 4.01 6.34 4.57
N CYS A 32 4.81 6.46 5.63
CA CYS A 32 6.22 6.11 5.61
C CYS A 32 6.47 4.62 5.41
N VAL A 33 5.69 3.75 6.06
CA VAL A 33 5.76 2.28 5.89
C VAL A 33 5.41 1.88 4.45
N ALA A 34 4.42 2.53 3.84
CA ALA A 34 4.02 2.29 2.45
C ALA A 34 5.00 2.85 1.40
N SER A 35 6.07 3.53 1.84
CA SER A 35 7.00 4.19 0.93
C SER A 35 7.69 3.19 0.02
N PRO A 36 7.89 3.49 -1.28
CA PRO A 36 8.70 2.65 -2.16
C PRO A 36 10.20 2.74 -1.82
N HIS A 37 10.61 3.77 -1.08
CA HIS A 37 12.00 4.01 -0.71
C HIS A 37 12.35 3.23 0.56
N PHE A 38 13.07 2.11 0.41
CA PHE A 38 13.28 1.15 1.48
C PHE A 38 13.83 1.76 2.79
N GLN A 39 14.75 2.73 2.74
CA GLN A 39 15.31 3.32 3.98
C GLN A 39 14.26 4.08 4.81
N VAL A 40 13.22 4.63 4.16
CA VAL A 40 12.14 5.32 4.86
C VAL A 40 11.23 4.29 5.51
N SER A 41 10.85 3.24 4.77
CA SER A 41 10.00 2.16 5.26
C SER A 41 10.67 1.38 6.39
N GLU A 42 11.95 1.04 6.24
CA GLU A 42 12.77 0.37 7.26
C GLU A 42 12.83 1.20 8.54
N ARG A 43 13.19 2.48 8.42
CA ARG A 43 13.31 3.35 9.59
C ARG A 43 11.97 3.54 10.32
N ALA A 44 10.86 3.57 9.59
CA ALA A 44 9.53 3.65 10.16
C ALA A 44 9.13 2.34 10.85
N LEU A 45 9.44 1.18 10.25
CA LEU A 45 9.12 -0.13 10.83
C LEU A 45 9.92 -0.43 12.10
N TYR A 46 11.09 0.17 12.29
CA TYR A 46 11.83 0.03 13.56
C TYR A 46 11.12 0.62 14.78
N TYR A 47 10.04 1.38 14.62
CA TYR A 47 9.21 1.80 15.76
C TYR A 47 8.57 0.59 16.47
N TRP A 48 8.34 -0.52 15.76
CA TRP A 48 7.84 -1.76 16.34
C TRP A 48 8.89 -2.53 17.17
N ASN A 49 10.16 -2.10 17.13
CA ASN A 49 11.22 -2.69 17.96
C ASN A 49 11.47 -1.90 19.25
N ASN A 50 10.84 -0.73 19.39
CA ASN A 50 10.97 0.08 20.58
C ASN A 50 9.87 -0.32 21.58
N ASP A 51 10.29 -0.91 22.70
CA ASP A 51 9.38 -1.44 23.73
C ASP A 51 8.43 -0.38 24.28
N TYR A 52 8.91 0.86 24.42
CA TYR A 52 8.08 1.95 24.93
C TYR A 52 7.02 2.35 23.92
N VAL A 53 7.40 2.55 22.65
CA VAL A 53 6.44 2.83 21.57
C VAL A 53 5.42 1.71 21.43
N VAL A 54 5.85 0.45 21.49
CA VAL A 54 4.96 -0.72 21.47
C VAL A 54 3.99 -0.71 22.65
N SER A 55 4.45 -0.33 23.86
CA SER A 55 3.56 -0.22 25.03
C SER A 55 2.49 0.87 24.84
N LEU A 56 2.87 2.05 24.34
CA LEU A 56 1.93 3.13 23.99
C LEU A 56 0.92 2.68 22.93
N MET A 57 1.38 1.91 21.93
CA MET A 57 0.52 1.33 20.91
C MET A 57 -0.47 0.32 21.49
N ALA A 58 -0.01 -0.57 22.37
CA ALA A 58 -0.84 -1.61 22.97
C ALA A 58 -1.98 -1.03 23.82
N GLU A 59 -1.71 0.02 24.60
CA GLU A 59 -2.74 0.71 25.39
C GLU A 59 -3.82 1.39 24.53
N ASN A 60 -3.45 1.78 23.29
CA ASN A 60 -4.31 2.54 22.39
C ASN A 60 -4.65 1.76 21.10
N ILE A 61 -4.54 0.44 21.14
CA ILE A 61 -4.56 -0.42 19.94
C ILE A 61 -5.88 -0.33 19.16
N LYS A 62 -6.99 -0.12 19.87
CA LYS A 62 -8.34 0.03 19.28
C LYS A 62 -8.44 1.20 18.29
N VAL A 63 -7.62 2.23 18.47
CA VAL A 63 -7.58 3.39 17.57
C VAL A 63 -6.45 3.23 16.56
N ILE A 64 -5.29 2.72 16.98
CA ILE A 64 -4.10 2.64 16.14
C ILE A 64 -4.20 1.53 15.09
N MET A 65 -4.63 0.33 15.47
CA MET A 65 -4.65 -0.84 14.58
C MET A 65 -5.47 -0.60 13.30
N PRO A 66 -6.70 -0.04 13.34
CA PRO A 66 -7.46 0.27 12.12
C PRO A 66 -6.75 1.25 11.17
N ILE A 67 -5.89 2.12 11.69
CA ILE A 67 -5.12 3.09 10.88
C ILE A 67 -3.95 2.40 10.17
N ILE A 68 -3.18 1.59 10.92
CA ILE A 68 -1.96 0.95 10.39
C ILE A 68 -2.23 -0.30 9.58
N PHE A 69 -3.28 -1.06 9.92
CA PHE A 69 -3.54 -2.38 9.35
C PHE A 69 -3.66 -2.37 7.82
N PRO A 70 -4.48 -1.49 7.19
CA PRO A 70 -4.63 -1.48 5.73
C PRO A 70 -3.29 -1.30 5.01
N THR A 71 -2.41 -0.51 5.61
CA THR A 71 -1.08 -0.23 5.09
C THR A 71 -0.15 -1.42 5.27
N LEU A 72 -0.04 -1.97 6.48
CA LEU A 72 0.83 -3.11 6.76
C LEU A 72 0.43 -4.31 5.89
N TYR A 73 -0.86 -4.63 5.82
CA TYR A 73 -1.37 -5.74 5.01
C TYR A 73 -1.13 -5.53 3.50
N LYS A 74 -1.31 -4.32 2.99
CA LYS A 74 -0.98 -4.03 1.58
C LYS A 74 0.52 -4.17 1.31
N THR A 75 1.35 -3.63 2.20
CA THR A 75 2.81 -3.61 2.04
C THR A 75 3.39 -5.02 2.12
N SER A 76 2.86 -5.91 2.96
CA SER A 76 3.30 -7.31 3.06
C SER A 76 3.12 -8.12 1.78
N LYS A 77 2.20 -7.70 0.91
CA LYS A 77 1.94 -8.34 -0.40
C LYS A 77 2.62 -7.64 -1.58
N THR A 78 2.92 -6.34 -1.46
CA THR A 78 3.29 -5.51 -2.63
C THR A 78 4.71 -4.94 -2.58
N HIS A 79 5.37 -4.94 -1.43
CA HIS A 79 6.70 -4.35 -1.31
C HIS A 79 7.77 -5.26 -1.94
N TRP A 80 8.68 -4.67 -2.73
CA TRP A 80 9.68 -5.42 -3.51
C TRP A 80 10.87 -5.92 -2.67
N ASN A 81 11.18 -5.24 -1.56
CA ASN A 81 12.32 -5.56 -0.71
C ASN A 81 11.96 -6.61 0.38
N LYS A 82 12.65 -7.75 0.39
CA LYS A 82 12.43 -8.86 1.32
C LYS A 82 12.64 -8.50 2.80
N THR A 83 13.60 -7.63 3.12
CA THR A 83 13.84 -7.16 4.50
C THR A 83 12.64 -6.39 5.02
N ILE A 84 12.07 -5.51 4.20
CA ILE A 84 10.86 -4.75 4.55
C ILE A 84 9.69 -5.70 4.76
N LEU A 85 9.52 -6.70 3.88
CA LEU A 85 8.49 -7.72 4.06
C LEU A 85 8.60 -8.41 5.42
N SER A 86 9.81 -8.83 5.81
CA SER A 86 10.07 -9.45 7.13
C SER A 86 9.69 -8.54 8.30
N LEU A 87 10.08 -7.25 8.24
CA LEU A 87 9.73 -6.27 9.27
C LEU A 87 8.21 -6.04 9.34
N VAL A 88 7.52 -5.98 8.20
CA VAL A 88 6.06 -5.86 8.17
C VAL A 88 5.38 -7.10 8.75
N TYR A 89 5.86 -8.31 8.46
CA TYR A 89 5.32 -9.52 9.07
C TYR A 89 5.51 -9.54 10.59
N THR A 90 6.66 -9.07 11.06
CA THR A 90 6.91 -8.89 12.51
C THR A 90 5.92 -7.90 13.12
N ALA A 91 5.69 -6.76 12.48
CA ALA A 91 4.72 -5.76 12.91
C ALA A 91 3.27 -6.29 12.92
N LEU A 92 2.88 -7.04 11.89
CA LEU A 92 1.56 -7.71 11.82
C LEU A 92 1.40 -8.75 12.93
N LYS A 93 2.45 -9.54 13.19
CA LYS A 93 2.45 -10.53 14.27
C LYS A 93 2.25 -9.86 15.63
N LEU A 94 2.96 -8.76 15.89
CA LEU A 94 2.78 -7.97 17.11
C LEU A 94 1.35 -7.44 17.25
N CYS A 95 0.71 -7.00 16.16
CA CYS A 95 -0.69 -6.58 16.18
C CYS A 95 -1.63 -7.73 16.59
N ILE A 96 -1.42 -8.93 16.04
CA ILE A 96 -2.18 -10.15 16.40
C ILE A 96 -1.97 -10.49 17.88
N ASP A 97 -0.72 -10.39 18.37
CA ASP A 97 -0.38 -10.73 19.75
C ASP A 97 -0.99 -9.75 20.77
N ILE A 98 -1.22 -8.49 20.39
CA ILE A 98 -1.90 -7.49 21.24
C ILE A 98 -3.41 -7.73 21.29
N ASP A 99 -4.09 -7.81 20.13
CA ASP A 99 -5.54 -8.00 20.07
C ASP A 99 -5.93 -8.79 18.81
N PRO A 100 -6.07 -10.13 18.90
CA PRO A 100 -6.37 -10.97 17.75
C PRO A 100 -7.78 -10.75 17.22
N THR A 101 -8.74 -10.42 18.09
CA THR A 101 -10.13 -10.18 17.69
C THR A 101 -10.23 -8.90 16.86
N LEU A 102 -9.59 -7.82 17.32
CA LEU A 102 -9.56 -6.57 16.55
C LEU A 102 -8.80 -6.73 15.23
N PHE A 103 -7.76 -7.55 15.19
CA PHE A 103 -7.04 -7.84 13.95
C PHE A 103 -7.95 -8.49 12.91
N ASP A 104 -8.73 -9.49 13.31
CA ASP A 104 -9.71 -10.16 12.44
C ASP A 104 -10.79 -9.20 11.95
N GLU A 105 -11.29 -8.31 12.82
CA GLU A 105 -12.23 -7.26 12.44
C GLU A 105 -11.65 -6.31 11.39
N CYS A 106 -10.40 -5.86 11.58
CA CYS A 106 -9.70 -5.01 10.62
C CYS A 106 -9.45 -5.72 9.29
N ALA A 107 -9.12 -7.01 9.32
CA ALA A 107 -8.94 -7.83 8.12
C ALA A 107 -10.24 -7.95 7.31
N ASN A 108 -11.36 -8.22 7.99
CA ASN A 108 -12.66 -8.30 7.35
C ASN A 108 -13.11 -6.95 6.78
N GLU A 109 -12.92 -5.87 7.54
CA GLU A 109 -13.24 -4.51 7.07
C GLU A 109 -12.40 -4.11 5.85
N TYR A 110 -11.10 -4.42 5.86
CA TYR A 110 -10.23 -4.20 4.70
C TYR A 110 -10.71 -4.97 3.46
N LYS A 111 -11.13 -6.22 3.63
CA LYS A 111 -11.71 -7.02 2.54
C LYS A 111 -12.99 -6.40 2.00
N ASN A 112 -13.91 -5.98 2.88
CA ASN A 112 -15.15 -5.31 2.50
C ASN A 112 -14.90 -4.01 1.74
N GLN A 113 -13.98 -3.17 2.24
CA GLN A 113 -13.58 -1.94 1.57
C GLN A 113 -12.98 -2.22 0.19
N ARG A 114 -12.13 -3.24 0.04
CA ARG A 114 -11.59 -3.64 -1.27
C ARG A 114 -12.66 -4.09 -2.25
N GLN A 115 -13.65 -4.84 -1.80
CA GLN A 115 -14.78 -5.24 -2.64
C GLN A 115 -15.63 -4.04 -3.06
N LEU A 116 -15.89 -3.12 -2.13
CA LEU A 116 -16.63 -1.89 -2.41
C LEU A 116 -15.89 -1.00 -3.41
N GLU A 117 -14.59 -0.78 -3.22
CA GLU A 117 -13.73 -0.02 -4.15
C GLU A 117 -13.77 -0.62 -5.56
N ARG A 118 -13.71 -1.95 -5.69
CA ARG A 118 -13.81 -2.64 -6.99
C ARG A 118 -15.20 -2.45 -7.62
N LYS A 119 -16.28 -2.56 -6.85
CA LYS A 119 -17.65 -2.32 -7.32
C LYS A 119 -17.82 -0.89 -7.85
N LEU A 120 -17.39 0.10 -7.07
CA LEU A 120 -17.45 1.51 -7.46
C LEU A 120 -16.56 1.80 -8.68
N GLN A 121 -15.39 1.16 -8.77
CA GLN A 121 -14.53 1.29 -9.95
C GLN A 121 -15.23 0.76 -11.21
N LYS A 122 -15.85 -0.41 -11.14
CA LYS A 122 -16.62 -0.99 -12.25
C LYS A 122 -17.79 -0.10 -12.66
N GLU A 123 -18.55 0.42 -11.70
CA GLU A 123 -19.64 1.35 -11.98
C GLU A 123 -19.15 2.62 -12.69
N ARG A 124 -18.00 3.18 -12.27
CA ARG A 124 -17.38 4.32 -12.96
C ARG A 124 -16.98 3.98 -14.39
N GLU A 125 -16.41 2.81 -14.63
CA GLU A 125 -16.01 2.35 -15.96
C GLU A 125 -17.23 2.13 -16.87
N ASP A 126 -18.30 1.53 -16.35
CA ASP A 126 -19.54 1.33 -17.09
C ASP A 126 -20.20 2.66 -17.44
N ASN A 127 -20.29 3.59 -16.48
CA ASN A 127 -20.79 4.95 -16.72
C ASN A 127 -19.95 5.69 -17.77
N TRP A 128 -18.62 5.56 -17.73
CA TRP A 128 -17.72 6.14 -18.72
C TRP A 128 -17.93 5.54 -20.12
N ARG A 129 -18.09 4.22 -20.23
CA ARG A 129 -18.39 3.54 -21.51
C ARG A 129 -19.71 4.01 -22.11
N HIS A 130 -20.75 4.15 -21.28
CA HIS A 130 -22.04 4.66 -21.74
C HIS A 130 -21.95 6.11 -22.23
N LEU A 131 -21.20 6.96 -21.51
CA LEU A 131 -20.95 8.34 -21.93
C LEU A 131 -20.19 8.40 -23.25
N GLN A 132 -19.15 7.59 -23.39
CA GLN A 132 -18.33 7.51 -24.61
C GLN A 132 -19.19 7.10 -25.82
N GLN A 133 -20.00 6.06 -25.69
CA GLN A 133 -20.91 5.63 -26.77
C GLN A 133 -21.90 6.72 -27.17
N LYS A 134 -22.44 7.47 -26.21
CA LYS A 134 -23.32 8.61 -26.51
C LYS A 134 -22.58 9.73 -27.25
N ALA A 135 -21.36 10.07 -26.82
CA ALA A 135 -20.53 11.08 -27.47
C ALA A 135 -20.12 10.68 -28.90
N GLU A 136 -19.77 9.41 -29.12
CA GLU A 136 -19.44 8.86 -30.45
C GLU A 136 -20.66 8.92 -31.38
N ARG A 137 -21.85 8.55 -30.91
CA ARG A 137 -23.10 8.67 -31.69
C ARG A 137 -23.41 10.13 -32.07
N ILE A 138 -23.25 11.07 -31.14
CA ILE A 138 -23.44 12.51 -31.42
C ILE A 138 -22.44 12.96 -32.49
N THR A 139 -21.16 12.60 -32.34
CA THR A 139 -20.11 12.97 -33.31
C THR A 139 -20.35 12.36 -34.68
N ALA A 140 -20.78 11.08 -34.74
CA ALA A 140 -21.15 10.42 -35.98
C ALA A 140 -22.36 11.11 -36.64
N SER A 141 -23.40 11.42 -35.87
CA SER A 141 -24.58 12.16 -36.39
C SER A 141 -24.24 13.59 -36.84
N LYS A 142 -23.24 14.23 -36.22
CA LYS A 142 -22.76 15.56 -36.61
C LYS A 142 -21.95 15.50 -37.91
N THR A 143 -21.15 14.44 -38.10
CA THR A 143 -20.45 14.16 -39.36
C THR A 143 -21.41 13.91 -40.54
N GLU A 144 -22.62 13.37 -40.28
CA GLU A 144 -23.66 13.19 -41.30
C GLU A 144 -24.45 14.47 -41.60
N LEU A 145 -24.50 15.43 -40.67
CA LEU A 145 -25.22 16.70 -40.82
C LEU A 145 -24.37 17.87 -41.36
N ASP A 146 -23.03 17.74 -41.43
CA ASP A 146 -22.15 18.73 -42.07
C ASP A 146 -22.29 18.77 -43.61
N ASN A 147 -23.23 18.01 -44.20
CA ASN A 147 -23.69 18.20 -45.58
C ASN A 147 -24.92 19.12 -45.71
N VAL A 148 -25.45 19.71 -44.64
CA VAL A 148 -26.53 20.71 -44.72
C VAL A 148 -26.27 21.92 -43.81
N SER A 149 -26.37 23.09 -44.43
CA SER A 149 -26.16 24.45 -43.89
C SER A 149 -26.84 24.71 -42.53
N PRO A 150 -26.23 25.52 -41.64
CA PRO A 150 -26.67 25.63 -40.25
C PRO A 150 -27.87 26.58 -40.10
N ASN A 151 -28.99 26.09 -39.55
CA ASN A 151 -29.87 26.97 -38.78
C ASN A 151 -30.62 26.23 -37.67
N GLU A 152 -30.57 26.84 -36.49
CA GLU A 152 -31.49 26.77 -35.33
C GLU A 152 -31.68 25.46 -34.54
N ALA A 153 -31.18 25.49 -33.29
CA ALA A 153 -31.97 25.49 -32.04
C ALA A 153 -31.24 24.72 -30.92
N ILE A 154 -30.99 25.42 -29.81
CA ILE A 154 -30.50 24.83 -28.55
C ILE A 154 -31.73 24.33 -27.80
N GLU A 155 -31.91 23.01 -27.69
CA GLU A 155 -32.90 22.43 -26.78
C GLU A 155 -32.24 21.88 -25.51
N GLU A 156 -32.90 22.22 -24.41
CA GLU A 156 -32.55 22.09 -23.01
C GLU A 156 -32.43 20.61 -22.58
N TYR A 157 -31.26 20.22 -22.08
CA TYR A 157 -30.97 18.87 -21.60
C TYR A 157 -31.67 18.62 -20.24
N LYS A 158 -32.73 17.81 -20.21
CA LYS A 158 -33.25 17.20 -18.98
C LYS A 158 -32.81 15.74 -18.90
N SER A 159 -31.97 15.44 -17.91
CA SER A 159 -31.49 14.09 -17.60
C SER A 159 -32.44 13.41 -16.61
N GLU A 160 -33.22 12.44 -17.08
CA GLU A 160 -33.84 11.42 -16.22
C GLU A 160 -32.93 10.18 -16.19
N PHE A 161 -32.29 9.96 -15.05
CA PHE A 161 -31.45 8.79 -14.77
C PHE A 161 -32.33 7.65 -14.26
N VAL A 162 -32.36 6.52 -14.97
CA VAL A 162 -33.09 5.31 -14.56
C VAL A 162 -32.06 4.22 -14.21
N PHE A 163 -32.02 3.81 -12.94
CA PHE A 163 -31.23 2.68 -12.47
C PHE A 163 -31.83 1.36 -13.00
N GLY A 164 -31.08 0.65 -13.83
CA GLY A 164 -31.40 -0.71 -14.26
C GLY A 164 -30.74 -1.74 -13.33
N ASN A 165 -31.55 -2.51 -12.60
CA ASN A 165 -31.11 -3.65 -11.80
C ASN A 165 -30.47 -4.72 -12.69
N THR A 166 -29.20 -5.04 -12.44
CA THR A 166 -28.55 -6.23 -13.02
C THR A 166 -28.12 -7.13 -11.86
N ASP A 167 -28.53 -8.39 -11.93
CA ASP A 167 -28.53 -9.39 -10.85
C ASP A 167 -27.15 -9.59 -10.18
N ALA A 168 -27.16 -9.65 -8.84
CA ALA A 168 -25.98 -9.64 -7.97
C ALA A 168 -25.27 -11.01 -7.82
N ASN A 169 -25.74 -12.05 -8.52
CA ASN A 169 -25.33 -13.43 -8.25
C ASN A 169 -24.15 -13.95 -9.09
N ASP A 170 -23.74 -13.26 -10.15
CA ASP A 170 -22.72 -13.77 -11.09
C ASP A 170 -21.29 -13.27 -10.81
N MET A 171 -21.09 -12.50 -9.74
CA MET A 171 -19.79 -11.85 -9.41
C MET A 171 -19.15 -12.39 -8.12
N PHE A 172 -19.71 -13.46 -7.55
CA PHE A 172 -19.25 -14.05 -6.28
C PHE A 172 -18.12 -15.07 -6.51
N THR A 173 -18.12 -15.78 -7.64
CA THR A 173 -17.25 -16.94 -7.90
C THR A 173 -15.81 -16.55 -8.28
N GLU A 174 -15.58 -15.39 -8.90
CA GLU A 174 -14.25 -14.98 -9.38
C GLU A 174 -13.39 -14.30 -8.30
N LEU A 175 -13.94 -14.09 -7.10
CA LEU A 175 -13.26 -13.49 -5.94
C LEU A 175 -12.70 -14.53 -4.96
N GLU A 176 -13.12 -15.79 -5.06
CA GLU A 176 -12.73 -16.87 -4.16
C GLU A 176 -11.38 -17.51 -4.57
N GLU A 177 -11.04 -17.53 -5.86
CA GLU A 177 -9.81 -18.17 -6.36
C GLU A 177 -8.53 -17.36 -6.13
N LEU A 178 -8.61 -16.06 -5.84
CA LEU A 178 -7.43 -15.20 -5.65
C LEU A 178 -7.01 -15.02 -4.18
N ASP A 179 -7.78 -15.52 -3.21
CA ASP A 179 -7.63 -15.14 -1.79
C ASP A 179 -7.50 -16.34 -0.81
N ILE A 180 -7.82 -17.57 -1.24
CA ILE A 180 -7.86 -18.75 -0.35
C ILE A 180 -6.55 -19.56 -0.33
N SER A 181 -5.71 -19.51 -1.37
CA SER A 181 -4.47 -20.31 -1.38
C SER A 181 -3.37 -19.79 -0.43
N ASP A 182 -3.38 -18.49 -0.10
CA ASP A 182 -2.20 -17.82 0.47
C ASP A 182 -2.40 -17.39 1.94
N SER A 183 -3.60 -17.58 2.49
CA SER A 183 -3.95 -17.12 3.84
C SER A 183 -3.87 -18.23 4.90
N GLN A 184 -3.97 -19.52 4.52
CA GLN A 184 -3.82 -20.64 5.46
C GLN A 184 -2.36 -21.09 5.66
N GLU A 185 -1.43 -20.73 4.78
CA GLU A 185 0.00 -21.07 4.94
C GLU A 185 0.77 -20.09 5.85
N ILE A 186 0.28 -18.88 6.09
CA ILE A 186 1.06 -17.80 6.74
C ILE A 186 1.34 -18.04 8.24
N ILE A 187 0.67 -18.98 8.92
CA ILE A 187 0.77 -19.11 10.39
C ILE A 187 1.17 -20.52 10.87
N SER A 188 1.17 -21.54 9.99
CA SER A 188 1.33 -22.94 10.43
C SER A 188 2.78 -23.44 10.60
N GLU A 189 3.80 -22.79 10.02
CA GLU A 189 5.14 -23.40 9.94
C GLU A 189 6.12 -23.04 11.08
N HIS A 190 5.74 -22.25 12.09
CA HIS A 190 6.66 -21.85 13.18
C HIS A 190 6.41 -22.47 14.56
N VAL A 191 5.69 -23.60 14.62
CA VAL A 191 5.62 -24.43 15.83
C VAL A 191 6.09 -25.85 15.50
N GLY A 192 7.41 -26.03 15.46
CA GLY A 192 8.05 -27.33 15.21
C GLY A 192 9.45 -27.36 15.83
N GLU A 193 9.60 -28.21 16.83
CA GLU A 193 10.77 -28.47 17.68
C GLU A 193 12.15 -28.31 17.01
N GLN A 194 12.99 -27.49 17.62
CA GLN A 194 14.41 -27.36 17.34
C GLN A 194 15.12 -28.68 17.69
N LYS A 195 15.63 -29.37 16.68
CA LYS A 195 16.69 -30.36 16.82
C LYS A 195 17.91 -29.86 16.06
N ASP A 196 18.99 -29.70 16.80
CA ASP A 196 20.32 -29.37 16.31
C ASP A 196 20.80 -30.43 15.33
N ASP A 197 21.00 -30.06 14.06
CA ASP A 197 21.87 -30.78 13.15
C ASP A 197 22.62 -29.77 12.25
N ILE A 198 23.87 -29.54 12.64
CA ILE A 198 24.86 -28.78 11.87
C ILE A 198 25.22 -29.62 10.64
N HIS A 199 24.79 -29.21 9.45
CA HIS A 199 25.18 -29.87 8.19
C HIS A 199 26.54 -29.33 7.68
N PRO A 200 27.51 -30.20 7.31
CA PRO A 200 28.92 -29.86 7.25
C PRO A 200 29.38 -29.40 5.86
N ASP A 201 29.01 -28.18 5.43
CA ASP A 201 29.66 -27.60 4.24
C ASP A 201 29.70 -26.06 4.14
N MET A 202 29.62 -25.33 5.26
CA MET A 202 30.00 -23.91 5.27
C MET A 202 31.43 -23.74 5.77
N GLN A 203 32.36 -23.88 4.82
CA GLN A 203 33.77 -23.56 5.02
C GLN A 203 33.94 -22.08 5.39
N GLN A 204 34.82 -21.84 6.38
CA GLN A 204 35.32 -20.55 6.82
C GLN A 204 35.72 -19.65 5.64
N PHE A 205 35.20 -18.43 5.61
CA PHE A 205 35.88 -17.30 4.99
C PHE A 205 36.33 -16.36 6.11
N ASP A 206 37.63 -16.40 6.43
CA ASP A 206 38.28 -15.42 7.28
C ASP A 206 38.21 -14.04 6.62
N VAL A 207 37.69 -13.05 7.35
CA VAL A 207 37.61 -11.64 6.94
C VAL A 207 38.89 -10.92 7.37
N PRO A 208 39.73 -10.39 6.47
CA PRO A 208 40.80 -9.47 6.85
C PRO A 208 40.27 -8.03 7.00
N PRO A 209 40.90 -7.18 7.82
CA PRO A 209 40.37 -5.85 8.16
C PRO A 209 40.39 -4.89 6.96
N ALA A 210 39.29 -4.16 6.79
CA ALA A 210 39.05 -3.24 5.68
C ALA A 210 39.98 -2.01 5.70
N GLN A 211 40.73 -1.80 4.60
CA GLN A 211 41.20 -0.48 4.19
C GLN A 211 40.22 0.08 3.15
N TYR A 212 39.55 1.19 3.48
CA TYR A 212 38.67 1.90 2.54
C TYR A 212 39.50 2.55 1.42
N GLN A 213 39.40 2.05 0.19
CA GLN A 213 39.76 2.80 -1.01
C GLN A 213 38.50 3.28 -1.74
N VAL A 214 38.30 4.59 -1.72
CA VAL A 214 37.21 5.29 -2.41
C VAL A 214 37.49 5.30 -3.92
N PHE A 215 36.83 4.44 -4.69
CA PHE A 215 36.79 4.56 -6.15
C PHE A 215 35.57 5.38 -6.58
N ARG A 216 35.76 6.70 -6.78
CA ARG A 216 34.82 7.52 -7.56
C ARG A 216 34.88 7.07 -9.01
N ARG A 217 33.82 6.45 -9.53
CA ARG A 217 33.65 6.29 -10.98
C ARG A 217 33.36 7.66 -11.58
N LYS A 218 34.33 8.24 -12.31
CA LYS A 218 34.10 9.43 -13.14
C LYS A 218 33.26 9.02 -14.35
N SER A 219 32.01 9.45 -14.42
CA SER A 219 31.22 9.46 -15.65
C SER A 219 31.73 10.59 -16.53
N ILE A 220 32.37 10.26 -17.65
CA ILE A 220 32.78 11.24 -18.67
C ILE A 220 31.72 11.15 -19.77
N ILE A 221 30.93 12.22 -19.91
CA ILE A 221 30.04 12.43 -21.05
C ILE A 221 30.90 13.08 -22.15
N PRO A 222 30.96 12.55 -23.38
CA PRO A 222 31.63 13.24 -24.48
C PRO A 222 30.83 14.50 -24.83
N VAL A 223 31.47 15.67 -24.75
CA VAL A 223 30.92 16.91 -25.29
C VAL A 223 31.35 17.00 -26.75
N ASP A 224 30.38 17.04 -27.66
CA ASP A 224 30.62 17.26 -29.09
C ASP A 224 30.95 18.75 -29.30
N GLU A 225 32.21 19.04 -29.64
CA GLU A 225 32.74 20.41 -29.82
C GLU A 225 32.35 21.06 -31.17
N THR A 226 31.39 20.50 -31.92
CA THR A 226 31.04 21.02 -33.26
C THR A 226 29.75 21.83 -33.35
N VAL A 227 29.08 22.14 -32.23
CA VAL A 227 27.85 22.95 -32.25
C VAL A 227 27.98 24.17 -31.35
N SER A 228 28.63 25.24 -31.84
CA SER A 228 28.37 26.66 -31.48
C SER A 228 29.33 27.61 -32.23
N LEU A 229 28.98 28.00 -33.46
CA LEU A 229 29.29 29.35 -33.98
C LEU A 229 28.16 29.78 -34.93
N SER A 230 27.18 30.49 -34.37
CA SER A 230 26.34 31.52 -34.99
C SER A 230 25.89 32.46 -33.89
#